data_AF-K6AQY8-F1
#
_entry.id   AF-K6AQY8-F1
#
_cell.length_a   1.000
_cell.length_b   1.000
_cell.length_c   1.000
_cell.angle_alpha   90.00
_cell.angle_beta   90.00
_cell.angle_gamma   90.00
#
_symmetry.space_group_name_H-M   'P 1'
#
loop_
_entity.id
_entity.type
_entity.pdbx_description
1 polymer ?
#
loop_
_entity_poly.entity_id
_entity_poly.type
_entity_poly.pdbx_seq_one_letter_code
_entity_poly.pdbx_strand_id
1 'polypeptide(L)'
;MQTTAKKCNHGANIRRWREWRNVNQDVLAEEIGVSQATLSGYEKKETLEQEILDKIAVALNIPVEAITELDNAASINIVSSTLYDKAGSIFNNPTFNPIDKVIELYNEKNALYERMLKEKDSVIELLKEIVKDKM
;
A
#
# COMPACT_ATOMS: atom_id res chain seq x y z
N MET A 1 9.33 35.52 -12.86
CA MET A 1 9.17 34.12 -12.37
C MET A 1 7.79 34.02 -11.77
N GLN A 2 6.83 33.40 -12.48
CA GLN A 2 5.50 33.13 -11.92
C GLN A 2 5.63 31.89 -11.04
N THR A 3 5.70 32.09 -9.73
CA THR A 3 5.50 31.02 -8.75
C THR A 3 4.04 30.60 -8.87
N THR A 4 3.78 29.44 -9.47
CA THR A 4 2.46 28.83 -9.48
C THR A 4 2.05 28.60 -8.04
N ALA A 5 1.19 29.49 -7.52
CA ALA A 5 0.69 29.44 -6.16
C ALA A 5 0.12 28.03 -5.91
N LYS A 6 0.79 27.27 -5.05
CA LYS A 6 0.32 25.97 -4.58
C LYS A 6 -1.09 26.19 -4.04
N LYS A 7 -2.10 25.65 -4.74
CA LYS A 7 -3.51 25.77 -4.36
C LYS A 7 -3.75 24.87 -3.13
N CYS A 8 -3.45 25.39 -1.95
CA CYS A 8 -3.77 24.72 -0.69
C CYS A 8 -5.26 24.94 -0.38
N ASN A 9 -6.00 23.85 -0.17
CA ASN A 9 -7.40 23.91 0.23
C ASN A 9 -7.50 23.58 1.72
N HIS A 10 -7.64 24.62 2.54
CA HIS A 10 -7.67 24.50 4.00
C HIS A 10 -8.84 23.63 4.47
N GLY A 11 -10.04 23.79 3.90
CA GLY A 11 -11.21 23.00 4.26
C GLY A 11 -11.04 21.51 4.00
N ALA A 12 -10.48 21.15 2.84
CA ALA A 12 -10.18 19.75 2.49
C ALA A 12 -9.12 19.15 3.43
N ASN A 13 -8.11 19.93 3.81
CA ASN A 13 -7.06 19.49 4.72
C ASN A 13 -7.58 19.30 6.15
N ILE A 14 -8.45 20.19 6.64
CA ILE A 14 -9.14 20.04 7.94
C ILE A 14 -9.94 18.74 7.97
N ARG A 15 -10.70 18.45 6.91
CA ARG A 15 -11.49 17.22 6.81
C ARG A 15 -10.59 15.98 6.89
N ARG A 16 -9.47 15.96 6.15
CA ARG A 16 -8.50 14.85 6.18
C ARG A 16 -7.93 14.63 7.57
N TRP A 17 -7.48 15.69 8.24
CA TRP A 17 -6.93 15.59 9.59
C TRP A 17 -7.96 15.13 10.61
N ARG A 18 -9.21 15.60 10.48
CA ARG A 18 -10.31 15.12 11.32
C ARG A 18 -10.55 13.62 11.16
N GLU A 19 -10.56 13.13 9.92
CA GLU A 19 -10.70 11.69 9.61
C GLU A 19 -9.49 10.89 10.12
N TRP A 20 -8.26 11.39 9.97
CA TRP A 20 -7.04 10.75 10.50
C TRP A 20 -6.97 10.69 12.03
N ARG A 21 -7.52 11.70 12.71
CA ARG A 21 -7.66 11.71 14.17
C ARG A 21 -8.89 10.92 14.64
N ASN A 22 -9.68 10.37 13.72
CA ASN A 22 -10.92 9.65 14.02
C ASN A 22 -11.90 10.47 14.88
N VAL A 23 -12.01 11.78 14.58
CA VAL A 23 -12.87 12.72 15.31
C VAL A 23 -14.16 12.96 14.53
N ASN A 24 -15.30 12.86 15.21
CA ASN A 24 -16.60 13.17 14.61
C ASN A 24 -16.73 14.68 14.36
N GLN A 25 -17.46 15.05 13.32
CA GLN A 25 -17.65 16.46 12.96
C GLN A 25 -18.32 17.24 14.10
N ASP A 26 -19.30 16.66 14.79
CA ASP A 26 -19.97 17.31 15.93
C ASP A 26 -19.02 17.59 17.09
N VAL A 27 -18.12 16.64 17.38
CA VAL A 27 -17.14 16.76 18.47
C VAL A 27 -16.13 17.88 18.17
N LEU A 28 -15.59 17.91 16.95
CA LEU A 28 -14.66 18.98 16.57
C LEU A 28 -15.36 20.35 16.57
N ALA A 29 -16.63 20.40 16.18
CA ALA A 29 -17.42 21.64 16.19
C ALA A 29 -17.63 22.15 17.63
N GLU A 30 -17.97 21.26 18.55
CA GLU A 30 -18.10 21.57 19.98
C GLU A 30 -16.77 22.08 20.57
N GLU A 31 -15.66 21.43 20.24
CA GLU A 31 -14.32 21.77 20.75
C GLU A 31 -13.83 23.15 20.29
N ILE A 32 -14.16 23.56 19.06
CA ILE A 32 -13.84 24.91 18.55
C ILE A 32 -14.95 25.93 18.83
N GLY A 33 -16.03 25.53 19.52
CA GLY A 33 -17.12 26.40 19.95
C GLY A 33 -18.05 26.89 18.81
N VAL A 34 -18.24 26.08 17.76
CA VAL A 34 -19.12 26.40 16.63
C VAL A 34 -20.18 25.32 16.42
N SER A 35 -21.20 25.61 15.61
CA SER A 35 -22.17 24.59 15.22
C SER A 35 -21.60 23.61 14.21
N GLN A 36 -22.10 22.37 14.17
CA GLN A 36 -21.73 21.39 13.14
C GLN A 36 -21.91 21.96 11.71
N ALA A 37 -23.00 22.71 11.47
CA ALA A 37 -23.26 23.34 10.18
C ALA A 37 -22.16 24.36 9.81
N THR A 38 -21.67 25.10 10.81
CA THR A 38 -20.56 26.04 10.64
C THR A 38 -19.26 25.31 10.29
N LEU A 39 -18.94 24.21 10.99
CA LEU A 39 -17.75 23.39 10.68
C LEU A 39 -17.86 22.73 9.30
N SER A 40 -19.04 22.25 8.91
CA SER A 40 -19.28 21.76 7.55
C SER A 40 -19.05 22.86 6.50
N GLY A 41 -19.41 24.10 6.83
CA GLY A 41 -19.10 25.27 6.02
C GLY A 41 -17.59 25.52 5.90
N TYR A 42 -16.85 25.37 7.01
CA TYR A 42 -15.39 25.50 7.02
C TYR A 42 -14.70 24.45 6.14
N GLU A 43 -15.10 23.18 6.23
CA GLU A 43 -14.52 22.10 5.41
C GLU A 43 -14.75 22.27 3.90
N LYS A 44 -15.72 23.10 3.49
CA LYS A 44 -16.02 23.40 2.07
C LYS A 44 -15.27 24.62 1.53
N LYS A 45 -14.68 25.44 2.40
CA LYS A 45 -13.96 26.66 2.01
C LYS A 45 -12.53 26.34 1.60
N GLU A 46 -12.09 26.96 0.51
CA GLU A 46 -10.71 26.82 0.03
C GLU A 46 -9.72 27.50 0.98
N THR A 47 -10.10 28.67 1.52
CA THR A 47 -9.30 29.43 2.49
C THR A 47 -10.15 29.76 3.73
N LEU A 48 -9.48 29.77 4.88
CA LEU A 48 -10.05 30.13 6.17
C LEU A 48 -9.17 31.16 6.86
N GLU A 49 -9.78 31.93 7.77
CA GLU A 49 -9.07 32.88 8.62
C GLU A 49 -8.11 32.14 9.56
N GLN A 50 -6.95 32.75 9.80
CA GLN A 50 -5.88 32.16 10.61
C GLN A 50 -6.37 31.76 12.02
N GLU A 51 -7.20 32.59 12.64
CA GLU A 51 -7.74 32.30 13.98
C GLU A 51 -8.56 31.00 14.03
N ILE A 52 -9.25 30.65 12.94
CA ILE A 52 -10.03 29.41 12.85
C ILE A 52 -9.08 28.22 12.65
N LEU A 53 -8.05 28.39 11.82
CA LEU A 53 -7.03 27.36 11.60
C LEU A 53 -6.30 27.02 12.91
N ASP A 54 -5.93 28.04 13.68
CA ASP A 54 -5.24 27.87 14.96
C ASP A 54 -6.13 27.11 15.96
N LYS A 55 -7.42 27.46 16.07
CA LYS A 55 -8.38 26.74 16.92
C LYS A 55 -8.52 25.28 16.52
N ILE A 56 -8.65 25.00 15.22
CA ILE A 56 -8.80 23.63 14.70
C ILE A 56 -7.50 22.84 14.90
N ALA A 57 -6.34 23.47 14.70
CA ALA A 57 -5.05 22.83 14.89
C ALA A 57 -4.83 22.44 16.35
N VAL A 58 -5.22 23.31 17.30
CA VAL A 58 -5.20 23.01 18.75
C VAL A 58 -6.15 21.85 19.08
N ALA A 59 -7.40 21.90 18.60
CA ALA A 59 -8.39 20.83 18.84
C ALA A 59 -7.93 19.46 18.29
N LEU A 60 -7.31 19.45 17.11
CA LEU A 60 -6.79 18.22 16.49
C LEU A 60 -5.37 17.84 16.98
N ASN A 61 -4.78 18.64 17.86
CA ASN A 61 -3.41 18.53 18.37
C ASN A 61 -2.39 18.34 17.23
N ILE A 62 -2.40 19.26 16.27
CA ILE A 62 -1.49 19.31 15.12
C ILE A 62 -0.89 20.71 14.98
N PRO A 63 0.30 20.86 14.36
CA PRO A 63 0.79 22.17 13.97
C PRO A 63 -0.12 22.79 12.90
N VAL A 64 -0.27 24.11 12.90
CA VAL A 64 -1.13 24.82 11.93
C VAL A 64 -0.62 24.64 10.50
N GLU A 65 0.70 24.53 10.37
CA GLU A 65 1.41 24.18 9.14
C GLU A 65 0.92 22.86 8.55
N ALA A 66 0.46 21.91 9.38
CA ALA A 66 -0.11 20.66 8.89
C ALA A 66 -1.42 20.88 8.11
N ILE A 67 -2.12 22.00 8.31
CA ILE A 67 -3.33 22.35 7.56
C ILE A 67 -2.97 23.18 6.32
N THR A 68 -1.98 24.07 6.43
CA THR A 68 -1.59 25.00 5.34
C THR A 68 -0.58 24.44 4.36
N GLU A 69 0.22 23.45 4.75
CA GLU A 69 1.30 22.85 3.92
C GLU A 69 0.97 21.44 3.44
N LEU A 70 -0.19 20.87 3.79
CA LEU A 70 -0.58 19.53 3.34
C LEU A 70 -0.73 19.53 1.81
N ASP A 71 0.33 19.08 1.15
CA ASP A 71 0.40 18.99 -0.30
C ASP A 71 -0.59 17.93 -0.80
N ASN A 72 -1.31 18.23 -1.87
CA ASN A 72 -2.19 17.28 -2.55
C ASN A 72 -1.41 16.09 -3.14
N ALA A 73 -0.08 16.05 -3.02
CA ALA A 73 0.77 14.91 -3.40
C ALA A 73 0.43 13.59 -2.67
N ALA A 74 -0.30 13.63 -1.55
CA ALA A 74 -0.84 12.42 -0.90
C ALA A 74 -2.28 12.07 -1.32
N SER A 75 -2.83 12.73 -2.35
CA SER A 75 -4.01 12.18 -3.01
C SER A 75 -3.57 11.03 -3.92
N ILE A 76 -3.56 9.81 -3.35
CA ILE A 76 -3.70 8.58 -4.14
C ILE A 76 -5.10 8.64 -4.75
N ASN A 77 -5.27 9.48 -5.78
CA ASN A 77 -6.40 9.39 -6.69
C ASN A 77 -6.14 8.13 -7.52
N ILE A 78 -6.56 6.97 -7.01
CA ILE A 78 -6.81 5.83 -7.88
C ILE A 78 -8.01 6.25 -8.73
N VAL A 79 -7.75 6.98 -9.81
CA VAL A 79 -8.72 7.25 -10.85
C VAL A 79 -9.01 5.90 -11.50
N SER A 80 -10.04 5.22 -11.02
CA SER A 80 -10.44 3.87 -11.44
C SER A 80 -11.08 3.82 -12.83
N SER A 81 -10.78 4.77 -13.73
CA SER A 81 -11.63 5.02 -14.91
C SER A 81 -10.92 4.94 -16.25
N THR A 82 -9.62 4.61 -16.30
CA THR A 82 -8.89 4.41 -17.57
C THR A 82 -7.90 3.23 -17.54
N LEU A 83 -8.05 2.29 -16.61
CA LEU A 83 -7.25 1.06 -16.60
C LEU A 83 -7.86 0.00 -17.52
N TYR A 84 -8.01 0.34 -18.80
CA TYR A 84 -8.06 -0.67 -19.84
C TYR A 84 -6.65 -1.23 -19.97
N ASP A 85 -6.52 -2.52 -19.64
CA ASP A 85 -5.31 -3.33 -19.75
C ASP A 85 -4.29 -3.21 -18.59
N LYS A 86 -4.46 -4.09 -17.59
CA LYS A 86 -3.40 -4.66 -16.73
C LYS A 86 -2.48 -3.74 -15.90
N ALA A 87 -2.74 -2.45 -15.77
CA ALA A 87 -1.94 -1.58 -14.89
C ALA A 87 -2.20 -1.74 -13.37
N GLY A 88 -3.08 -2.66 -12.96
CA GLY A 88 -3.24 -3.08 -11.55
C GLY A 88 -2.12 -3.99 -11.02
N SER A 89 -1.16 -4.38 -11.87
CA SER A 89 -0.05 -5.29 -11.54
C SER A 89 1.24 -4.59 -11.10
N ILE A 90 1.28 -3.24 -11.09
CA ILE A 90 2.52 -2.48 -10.86
C ILE A 90 3.18 -2.81 -9.50
N PHE A 91 2.41 -3.25 -8.50
CA PHE A 91 2.92 -3.56 -7.16
C PHE A 91 3.09 -5.05 -6.84
N ASN A 92 2.83 -5.96 -7.78
CA ASN A 92 2.87 -7.41 -7.53
C ASN A 92 3.75 -8.18 -8.52
N ASN A 93 4.78 -7.52 -9.06
CA ASN A 93 5.79 -8.23 -9.85
C ASN A 93 6.84 -8.83 -8.91
N PRO A 94 7.08 -10.16 -8.96
CA PRO A 94 8.21 -10.73 -8.25
C PRO A 94 9.52 -10.04 -8.66
N THR A 95 10.43 -9.84 -7.71
CA THR A 95 11.78 -9.29 -7.95
C THR A 95 12.70 -10.24 -8.71
N PHE A 96 12.22 -11.45 -9.00
CA PHE A 96 12.88 -12.46 -9.80
C PHE A 96 12.10 -12.70 -11.10
N ASN A 97 12.80 -13.10 -12.15
CA ASN A 97 12.18 -13.54 -13.39
C ASN A 97 11.52 -14.92 -13.19
N PRO A 98 10.19 -15.07 -13.31
CA PRO A 98 9.51 -16.33 -13.08
C PRO A 98 9.96 -17.46 -14.02
N ILE A 99 10.39 -17.12 -15.23
CA ILE A 99 10.86 -18.10 -16.23
C ILE A 99 12.14 -18.77 -15.72
N ASP A 100 13.05 -18.00 -15.11
CA ASP A 100 14.31 -18.54 -14.58
C ASP A 100 14.04 -19.52 -13.44
N LYS A 101 13.06 -19.24 -12.58
CA LYS A 101 12.62 -20.16 -11.51
C LYS A 101 11.98 -21.43 -12.04
N VAL A 102 11.24 -21.35 -13.15
CA VAL A 102 10.70 -22.55 -13.81
C VAL A 102 11.84 -23.41 -14.34
N ILE A 103 12.85 -22.82 -14.99
CA ILE A 103 14.01 -23.56 -15.51
C ILE A 103 14.79 -24.24 -14.37
N GLU A 104 15.00 -23.53 -13.26
CA GLU A 104 15.64 -24.07 -12.05
C GLU A 104 14.91 -25.31 -11.53
N LEU A 105 13.58 -25.24 -11.38
CA LEU A 105 12.77 -26.38 -10.95
C LEU A 105 12.88 -27.59 -11.89
N TYR A 106 12.91 -27.38 -13.21
CA TYR A 106 13.09 -28.47 -14.15
C TYR A 106 14.46 -29.14 -14.04
N ASN A 107 15.52 -28.35 -13.84
CA ASN A 107 16.87 -28.87 -13.66
C ASN A 107 16.99 -29.68 -12.36
N GLU A 108 16.46 -29.17 -11.25
CA GLU A 108 16.43 -29.88 -9.96
C GLU A 108 15.66 -31.20 -10.07
N LYS A 109 14.49 -31.17 -10.73
CA LYS A 109 13.65 -32.33 -10.96
C LYS A 109 14.36 -33.40 -11.82
N ASN A 110 15.11 -32.99 -12.85
CA ASN A 110 15.89 -33.92 -13.66
C ASN A 110 17.04 -34.55 -12.85
N ALA A 111 17.78 -33.75 -12.08
CA ALA A 111 18.85 -34.24 -11.21
C ALA A 111 18.33 -35.23 -10.15
N LEU A 112 17.13 -34.97 -9.60
CA LEU A 112 16.49 -35.89 -8.65
C LEU A 112 16.12 -37.22 -9.31
N TYR A 113 15.61 -37.19 -10.54
CA TYR A 113 15.33 -38.41 -11.31
C TYR A 113 16.58 -39.23 -11.62
N GLU A 114 17.69 -38.59 -11.98
CA GLU A 114 18.96 -39.29 -12.20
C GLU A 114 19.47 -39.98 -10.93
N ARG A 115 19.35 -39.33 -9.76
CA ARG A 115 19.72 -39.93 -8.48
C ARG A 115 18.84 -41.13 -8.13
N MET A 116 17.52 -40.98 -8.30
CA MET A 116 16.57 -42.06 -8.03
C MET A 116 16.78 -43.26 -8.95
N LEU A 117 17.14 -43.03 -10.23
CA LEU A 117 17.47 -44.12 -11.15
C LEU A 117 18.73 -44.88 -10.70
N LYS A 118 19.80 -44.16 -10.31
CA LYS A 118 21.02 -44.79 -9.78
C LYS A 118 20.77 -45.61 -8.51
N GLU A 119 19.93 -45.10 -7.62
CA GLU A 119 19.55 -45.81 -6.40
C GLU A 119 18.78 -47.10 -6.74
N LYS A 120 17.84 -47.03 -7.69
CA LYS A 120 17.12 -48.21 -8.19
C LYS A 120 18.07 -49.24 -8.81
N ASP A 121 19.03 -48.81 -9.61
CA ASP A 121 20.02 -49.71 -10.21
C ASP A 121 20.85 -50.41 -9.14
N SER A 122 21.29 -49.67 -8.11
CA SER A 122 22.04 -50.23 -6.97
C SER A 122 21.23 -51.25 -6.18
N VAL A 123 19.94 -50.97 -5.93
CA VAL A 123 19.03 -51.91 -5.26
C VAL A 123 18.81 -53.17 -6.10
N ILE A 124 18.67 -53.02 -7.43
CA ILE A 124 18.53 -54.15 -8.33
C ILE A 124 19.78 -55.03 -8.33
N GLU A 125 20.98 -54.44 -8.30
CA GLU A 125 22.24 -55.20 -8.18
C GLU A 125 22.31 -55.99 -6.88
N LEU A 126 22.02 -55.36 -5.74
CA LEU A 126 21.99 -56.04 -4.44
C LEU A 126 20.96 -57.18 -4.40
N LEU A 127 19.78 -56.98 -4.99
CA LEU A 127 18.77 -58.04 -5.12
C LEU A 127 19.26 -59.19 -6.00
N LYS A 128 19.97 -58.92 -7.10
CA LYS A 128 20.56 -59.96 -7.95
C LYS A 128 21.62 -60.77 -7.20
N GLU A 129 22.43 -60.15 -6.35
CA GLU A 129 23.41 -60.85 -5.50
C GLU A 129 22.72 -61.76 -4.49
N ILE A 130 21.71 -61.25 -3.75
CA ILE A 130 20.94 -62.06 -2.78
C ILE A 130 20.26 -63.26 -3.45
N VAL A 131 19.74 -63.09 -4.67
CA VAL A 131 19.13 -64.20 -5.42
C VAL A 131 20.16 -65.23 -5.85
N LYS A 132 21.36 -64.82 -6.26
CA LYS A 132 22.45 -65.75 -6.61
C LYS A 132 22.94 -66.54 -5.40
N ASP A 133 23.08 -65.93 -4.24
CA ASP A 133 23.51 -66.62 -3.01
C ASP A 133 22.46 -67.62 -2.47
N LYS A 134 21.20 -67.51 -2.91
CA LYS A 134 20.11 -68.43 -2.55
C LYS A 134 19.91 -69.59 -3.54
N MET A 135 20.61 -69.60 -4.67
CA MET A 135 20.59 -70.68 -5.67
C MET A 135 21.81 -71.58 -5.53
#